data_AF-A0A1H0KLU8-F1
#
_entry.id   AF-A0A1H0KLU8-F1
#
_cell.length_a   1.000
_cell.length_b   1.000
_cell.length_c   1.000
_cell.angle_alpha   90.00
_cell.angle_beta   90.00
_cell.angle_gamma   90.00
#
_symmetry.space_group_name_H-M   'P 1'
#
loop_
_entity.id
_entity.type
_entity.pdbx_description
1 polymer ?
#
loop_
_entity_poly.entity_id
_entity_poly.type
_entity_poly.pdbx_seq_one_letter_code
_entity_poly.pdbx_strand_id
1 'polypeptide(L)'
;MLKFSFGHKNPEYTIDGELGDRKGILGERGITAGFKAAKKQGCKIVVIDLDEHILQVRSFELSKYISRRKADFVNGMIAECFVVYNGEAVVVNASIQTRQEIMSTIEQLNPGGPSY
;
A
#
# COMPACT_ATOMS: atom_id res chain seq x y z
N MET A 1 -3.58 -11.52 -16.52
CA MET A 1 -2.26 -11.70 -17.17
C MET A 1 -1.46 -10.42 -16.94
N LEU A 2 -0.45 -10.44 -16.08
CA LEU A 2 0.40 -9.27 -15.80
C LEU A 2 1.28 -9.01 -17.04
N LYS A 3 1.31 -7.76 -17.55
CA LYS A 3 2.17 -7.35 -18.66
C LYS A 3 3.25 -6.41 -18.12
N PHE A 4 4.50 -6.61 -18.54
CA PHE A 4 5.66 -5.82 -18.14
C PHE A 4 6.13 -4.94 -19.30
N SER A 5 6.51 -3.70 -19.02
CA SER A 5 7.29 -2.86 -19.94
C SER A 5 8.50 -2.29 -19.20
N PHE A 6 9.67 -2.30 -19.86
CA PHE A 6 10.94 -1.83 -19.28
C PHE A 6 11.17 -0.36 -19.66
N GLY A 7 11.42 0.51 -18.68
CA GLY A 7 11.74 1.94 -18.93
C GLY A 7 11.77 2.86 -17.70
N HIS A 8 11.16 2.48 -16.58
CA HIS A 8 11.14 3.25 -15.33
C HIS A 8 11.81 2.50 -14.16
N LYS A 9 12.39 3.23 -13.21
CA LYS A 9 13.30 2.72 -12.16
C LYS A 9 12.64 1.74 -11.17
N ASN A 10 11.32 1.65 -11.15
CA ASN A 10 10.52 0.60 -10.53
C ASN A 10 9.58 0.03 -11.61
N PRO A 11 9.35 -1.30 -11.66
CA PRO A 11 8.39 -1.87 -12.59
C PRO A 11 7.01 -1.25 -12.36
N GLU A 12 6.52 -0.58 -13.39
CA GLU A 12 5.15 -0.12 -13.49
C GLU A 12 4.24 -1.35 -13.59
N TYR A 13 3.45 -1.61 -12.55
CA TYR A 13 2.49 -2.72 -12.57
C TYR A 13 1.21 -2.22 -13.22
N THR A 14 0.59 -3.04 -14.06
CA THR A 14 -0.82 -2.86 -14.39
C THR A 14 -1.62 -3.84 -13.55
N ILE A 15 -2.34 -3.34 -12.55
CA ILE A 15 -3.30 -4.12 -11.77
C ILE A 15 -4.67 -3.66 -12.26
N ASP A 16 -5.45 -4.59 -12.84
CA ASP A 16 -6.78 -4.32 -13.40
C ASP A 16 -6.87 -3.17 -14.44
N GLY A 17 -5.78 -2.96 -15.19
CA GLY A 17 -5.70 -1.90 -16.20
C GLY A 17 -5.13 -0.57 -15.68
N GLU A 18 -4.90 -0.45 -14.38
CA GLU A 18 -4.43 0.76 -13.72
C GLU A 18 -2.94 0.70 -13.38
N LEU A 19 -2.27 1.86 -13.47
CA LEU A 19 -0.85 1.98 -13.17
C LEU A 19 -0.61 1.92 -11.66
N GLY A 20 0.23 0.97 -11.25
CA GLY A 20 0.61 0.69 -9.88
C GLY A 20 2.09 0.97 -9.63
N ASP A 21 2.38 1.51 -8.45
CA ASP A 21 3.73 1.82 -7.98
C ASP A 21 4.07 1.01 -6.71
N ARG A 22 5.04 0.11 -6.83
CA ARG A 22 5.54 -0.69 -5.71
C ARG A 22 6.56 0.09 -4.90
N LYS A 23 6.42 0.02 -3.58
CA LYS A 23 7.27 0.67 -2.58
C LYS A 23 7.71 -0.33 -1.51
N GLY A 24 8.97 -0.75 -1.59
CA GLY A 24 9.68 -1.27 -0.43
C GLY A 24 9.91 -0.13 0.56
N ILE A 25 9.25 -0.19 1.72
CA ILE A 25 9.39 0.85 2.74
C ILE A 25 10.39 0.40 3.81
N LEU A 26 11.30 1.30 4.21
CA LEU A 26 12.20 1.08 5.36
C LEU A 26 11.56 1.40 6.71
N GLY A 27 10.32 1.89 6.69
CA GLY A 27 9.53 2.27 7.85
C GLY A 27 8.25 3.00 7.43
N GLU A 28 7.28 3.11 8.35
CA GLU A 28 5.91 3.52 8.05
C GLU A 28 5.81 4.99 7.61
N ARG A 29 6.78 5.84 7.99
CA ARG A 29 6.92 7.21 7.45
C ARG A 29 7.11 7.19 5.93
N GLY A 30 7.68 6.12 5.38
CA GLY A 30 7.85 5.89 3.94
C GLY A 30 6.53 5.81 3.17
N ILE A 31 5.41 5.45 3.82
CA ILE A 31 4.08 5.39 3.19
C ILE A 31 3.71 6.76 2.61
N THR A 32 3.91 7.84 3.37
CA THR A 32 3.53 9.18 2.92
C THR A 32 4.34 9.61 1.69
N ALA A 33 5.64 9.31 1.68
CA ALA A 33 6.51 9.58 0.55
C ALA A 33 6.12 8.72 -0.67
N GLY A 34 5.82 7.44 -0.45
CA GLY A 34 5.36 6.50 -1.47
C GLY A 34 4.11 7.00 -2.19
N PHE A 35 3.05 7.35 -1.46
CA PHE A 35 1.83 7.90 -2.03
C PHE A 35 2.06 9.20 -2.80
N LYS A 36 2.94 10.08 -2.32
CA LYS A 36 3.26 11.32 -3.05
C LYS A 36 3.97 11.03 -4.37
N ALA A 37 4.90 10.08 -4.38
CA ALA A 37 5.61 9.67 -5.58
C ALA A 37 4.68 9.01 -6.60
N ALA A 38 3.86 8.05 -6.17
CA ALA A 38 2.89 7.35 -7.00
C ALA A 38 1.94 8.34 -7.69
N LYS A 39 1.35 9.27 -6.92
CA LYS A 39 0.47 10.31 -7.48
C LYS A 39 1.20 11.22 -8.49
N LYS A 40 2.46 11.57 -8.22
CA LYS A 40 3.25 12.40 -9.15
C LYS A 40 3.53 11.66 -10.46
N GLN A 41 3.61 10.33 -10.42
CA GLN A 41 3.77 9.45 -11.58
C GLN A 41 2.44 9.12 -12.27
N GLY A 42 1.30 9.58 -11.73
CA GLY A 42 -0.03 9.27 -12.26
C GLY A 42 -0.54 7.87 -11.89
N CYS A 43 0.17 7.16 -11.02
CA CYS A 43 -0.25 5.84 -10.57
C CYS A 43 -1.53 5.93 -9.74
N LYS A 44 -2.48 5.05 -10.03
CA LYS A 44 -3.73 4.88 -9.29
C LYS A 44 -3.62 3.81 -8.21
N ILE A 45 -2.61 2.97 -8.27
CA ILE A 45 -2.42 1.89 -7.31
C ILE A 45 -1.09 2.08 -6.58
N VAL A 46 -1.09 1.85 -5.27
CA VAL A 46 0.13 1.82 -4.45
C VAL A 46 0.27 0.42 -3.88
N VAL A 47 1.45 -0.18 -4.03
CA VAL A 47 1.77 -1.46 -3.38
C VAL A 47 2.81 -1.19 -2.30
N ILE A 48 2.43 -1.32 -1.04
CA ILE A 48 3.35 -1.27 0.10
C ILE A 48 3.87 -2.70 0.31
N ASP A 49 5.09 -2.94 -0.13
CA ASP A 49 5.73 -4.24 -0.02
C ASP A 49 6.55 -4.29 1.28
N LEU A 50 6.05 -5.07 2.23
CA LEU A 50 6.72 -5.28 3.51
C LEU A 50 7.77 -6.40 3.42
N ASP A 51 7.64 -7.32 2.47
CA ASP A 51 8.59 -8.43 2.26
C ASP A 51 9.98 -7.95 1.84
N GLU A 52 10.06 -6.77 1.24
CA GLU A 52 11.32 -6.22 0.75
C GLU A 52 12.29 -5.87 1.90
N HIS A 53 11.80 -5.28 3.00
CA HIS A 53 12.65 -4.70 4.05
C HIS A 53 12.11 -4.81 5.49
N ILE A 54 10.88 -5.27 5.71
CA ILE A 54 10.22 -5.21 7.03
C ILE A 54 10.16 -6.61 7.67
N LEU A 55 10.70 -6.72 8.87
CA LEU A 55 10.76 -7.97 9.65
C LEU A 55 9.48 -8.23 10.47
N GLN A 56 8.64 -7.21 10.68
CA GLN A 56 7.41 -7.32 11.46
C GLN A 56 6.37 -6.31 10.98
N VAL A 57 5.13 -6.77 10.77
CA VAL A 57 4.00 -5.92 10.43
C VAL A 57 3.52 -5.19 11.69
N ARG A 58 3.65 -3.86 11.70
CA ARG A 58 3.14 -2.98 12.77
C ARG A 58 1.81 -2.38 12.36
N SER A 59 0.73 -3.16 12.44
CA SER A 59 -0.61 -2.79 11.93
C SER A 59 -1.11 -1.45 12.47
N PHE A 60 -0.83 -1.14 13.73
CA PHE A 60 -1.19 0.13 14.36
C PHE A 60 -0.53 1.36 13.69
N GLU A 61 0.76 1.28 13.36
CA GLU A 61 1.47 2.39 12.71
C GLU A 61 1.17 2.43 11.20
N LEU A 62 1.10 1.28 10.53
CA LEU A 62 0.72 1.21 9.12
C LEU A 62 -0.67 1.84 8.89
N SER A 63 -1.67 1.45 9.69
CA SER A 63 -3.04 2.00 9.59
C SER A 63 -3.09 3.50 9.85
N LYS A 64 -2.28 4.01 10.78
CA LYS A 64 -2.17 5.45 11.07
C LYS A 64 -1.63 6.24 9.89
N TYR A 65 -0.60 5.74 9.20
CA TYR A 65 -0.06 6.45 8.04
C TYR A 65 -0.93 6.30 6.79
N ILE A 66 -1.57 5.15 6.59
CA ILE A 66 -2.49 4.92 5.46
C ILE A 66 -3.78 5.74 5.63
N SER A 67 -4.39 5.77 6.83
CA SER A 67 -5.62 6.56 7.08
C SER A 67 -5.45 8.06 6.85
N ARG A 68 -4.24 8.60 7.05
CA ARG A 68 -3.90 10.00 6.69
C ARG A 68 -3.98 10.27 5.19
N ARG A 69 -4.04 9.22 4.35
CA ARG A 69 -4.17 9.30 2.89
C ARG A 69 -5.63 9.24 2.43
N LYS A 70 -6.61 9.34 3.34
CA LYS A 70 -8.04 9.26 3.00
C LYS A 70 -8.47 10.13 1.82
N ALA A 71 -8.01 11.37 1.78
CA ALA A 71 -8.34 12.28 0.68
C ALA A 71 -7.83 11.79 -0.69
N ASP A 72 -6.73 11.03 -0.73
CA ASP A 72 -6.23 10.47 -1.98
C ASP A 72 -7.18 9.42 -2.55
N PHE A 73 -7.79 8.61 -1.68
CA PHE A 73 -8.77 7.60 -2.06
C PHE A 73 -10.12 8.22 -2.45
N VAL A 74 -10.67 9.07 -1.57
CA VAL A 74 -11.99 9.68 -1.76
C VAL A 74 -12.04 10.56 -3.01
N ASN A 75 -10.94 11.24 -3.34
CA ASN A 75 -10.85 12.07 -4.55
C ASN A 75 -10.47 11.27 -5.81
N GLY A 76 -10.37 9.93 -5.73
CA GLY A 76 -10.01 9.07 -6.85
C GLY A 76 -8.58 9.27 -7.39
N MET A 77 -7.69 9.88 -6.59
CA MET A 77 -6.28 10.02 -6.96
C MET A 77 -5.57 8.66 -6.89
N ILE A 78 -5.90 7.89 -5.85
CA ILE A 78 -5.49 6.49 -5.67
C ILE A 78 -6.77 5.67 -5.60
N ALA A 79 -6.91 4.66 -6.45
CA ALA A 79 -8.01 3.71 -6.39
C ALA A 79 -7.81 2.73 -5.21
N GLU A 80 -6.62 2.14 -5.13
CA GLU A 80 -6.32 1.05 -4.20
C GLU A 80 -4.90 1.13 -3.65
N CYS A 81 -4.75 0.64 -2.42
CA CYS A 81 -3.48 0.40 -1.77
C CYS A 81 -3.40 -1.05 -1.32
N PHE A 82 -2.47 -1.80 -1.92
CA PHE A 82 -2.16 -3.16 -1.50
C PHE A 82 -1.09 -3.11 -0.41
N VAL A 83 -1.28 -3.88 0.66
CA VAL A 83 -0.24 -4.15 1.66
C VAL A 83 0.14 -5.62 1.52
N VAL A 84 1.41 -5.87 1.20
CA VAL A 84 1.93 -7.22 0.90
C VAL A 84 2.86 -7.67 2.02
N TYR A 85 2.65 -8.88 2.52
CA TYR A 85 3.50 -9.53 3.52
C TYR A 85 3.40 -11.05 3.42
N ASN A 86 4.54 -11.74 3.54
CA ASN A 86 4.71 -13.18 3.35
C ASN A 86 4.06 -13.71 2.05
N GLY A 87 4.12 -12.93 0.97
CA GLY A 87 3.49 -13.28 -0.31
C GLY A 87 1.95 -13.20 -0.32
N GLU A 88 1.32 -12.80 0.78
CA GLU A 88 -0.11 -12.49 0.85
C GLU A 88 -0.33 -10.98 0.73
N ALA A 89 -1.53 -10.58 0.29
CA ALA A 89 -1.88 -9.18 0.10
C ALA A 89 -3.29 -8.87 0.60
N VAL A 90 -3.44 -7.69 1.21
CA VAL A 90 -4.73 -7.11 1.56
C VAL A 90 -4.90 -5.75 0.90
N VAL A 91 -6.14 -5.35 0.67
CA VAL A 91 -6.48 -4.13 -0.07
C VAL A 91 -7.17 -3.11 0.82
N VAL A 92 -6.69 -1.87 0.76
CA VAL A 92 -7.35 -0.68 1.29
C VAL A 92 -7.77 0.19 0.13
N ASN A 93 -9.07 0.53 0.06
CA ASN A 93 -9.65 1.38 -0.97
C ASN A 93 -10.61 2.40 -0.34
N ALA A 94 -11.31 3.20 -1.16
CA ALA A 94 -12.16 4.30 -0.69
C ALA A 94 -13.26 3.91 0.32
N SER A 95 -13.65 2.63 0.45
CA SER A 95 -14.62 2.17 1.46
C SER A 95 -14.00 1.83 2.82
N ILE A 96 -12.67 1.67 2.90
CA ILE A 96 -11.92 1.27 4.11
C ILE A 96 -11.03 2.44 4.52
N GLN A 97 -11.52 3.34 5.37
CA GLN A 97 -10.88 4.66 5.55
C GLN A 97 -10.67 5.07 7.00
N THR A 98 -11.36 4.43 7.96
CA THR A 98 -11.03 4.64 9.36
C THR A 98 -9.77 3.87 9.72
N ARG A 99 -9.05 4.36 10.74
CA ARG A 99 -7.86 3.69 11.24
C ARG A 99 -8.16 2.26 11.70
N GLN A 100 -9.30 2.04 12.33
CA GLN A 100 -9.70 0.73 12.84
C GLN A 100 -9.98 -0.26 11.70
N GLU A 101 -10.74 0.15 10.68
CA GLU A 101 -10.99 -0.70 9.50
C GLU A 101 -9.69 -1.08 8.82
N ILE A 102 -8.81 -0.11 8.55
CA ILE A 102 -7.53 -0.35 7.89
C ILE A 102 -6.65 -1.30 8.72
N MET A 103 -6.60 -1.11 10.05
CA MET A 103 -5.86 -1.99 10.94
C MET A 103 -6.39 -3.43 10.88
N SER A 104 -7.71 -3.59 10.99
CA SER A 104 -8.37 -4.90 10.89
C SER A 104 -8.12 -5.57 9.53
N THR A 105 -8.10 -4.80 8.44
CA THR A 105 -7.71 -5.30 7.12
C THR A 105 -6.25 -5.80 7.11
N ILE A 106 -5.31 -5.04 7.66
CA ILE A 106 -3.89 -5.45 7.72
C ILE A 106 -3.69 -6.69 8.60
N GLU A 107 -4.45 -6.82 9.68
CA GLU A 107 -4.39 -8.00 10.57
C GLU A 107 -4.82 -9.30 9.89
N GLN A 108 -5.55 -9.26 8.77
CA GLN A 108 -5.89 -10.44 7.98
C GLN A 108 -4.67 -11.12 7.37
N LEU A 109 -3.54 -10.41 7.24
CA LEU A 109 -2.24 -10.99 6.84
C LEU A 109 -1.64 -11.93 7.91
N ASN A 110 -2.33 -12.10 9.05
CA ASN A 110 -1.92 -12.95 10.18
C ASN A 110 -0.44 -12.78 10.55
N PRO A 111 0.05 -11.56 10.85
CA PRO A 111 1.48 -11.28 10.94
C PRO A 111 2.23 -11.93 12.10
N GLY A 112 1.56 -12.71 12.95
CA GLY A 112 2.13 -13.37 14.11
C GLY A 112 2.23 -12.44 15.33
N GLY A 113 1.22 -12.50 16.20
CA GLY A 113 1.19 -11.88 17.53
C GLY A 113 0.86 -10.37 17.56
N PRO A 114 0.38 -9.85 18.70
CA PRO A 114 -0.21 -8.51 18.77
C PRO A 114 0.85 -7.42 18.57
N SER A 115 0.54 -6.45 17.71
CA SER A 115 1.26 -5.17 17.65
C SER A 115 0.81 -4.31 18.83
N TYR A 116 1.50 -4.41 19.97
CA TYR A 116 1.33 -3.49 21.11
C TYR A 116 2.00 -2.14 20.84
#